data_AF-A0A3D3YUF1-F1
#
_entry.id   AF-A0A3D3YUF1-F1
#
_cell.length_a   1.000
_cell.length_b   1.000
_cell.length_c   1.000
_cell.angle_alpha   90.00
_cell.angle_beta   90.00
_cell.angle_gamma   90.00
#
_symmetry.space_group_name_H-M   'P 1'
#
loop_
_entity.id
_entity.type
_entity.pdbx_description
1 polymer ?
#
loop_
_entity_poly.entity_id
_entity_poly.type
_entity_poly.pdbx_seq_one_letter_code
_entity_poly.pdbx_strand_id
1 'polypeptide(L)' 'MNFGEKLASATRRNKSFLCVGLDPDLERMPEGVGILDFNKATIDATSDLVCAYKL' A
#
# COMPACT_ATOMS: atom_id res chain seq x y z
N MET A 1 9.83 -18.74 1.04
CA MET A 1 9.97 -17.37 1.58
C MET A 1 8.80 -17.08 2.50
N ASN A 2 9.03 -16.92 3.80
CA ASN A 2 7.99 -16.62 4.79
C ASN A 2 7.70 -15.10 4.87
N PHE A 3 6.72 -14.70 5.70
CA PHE A 3 6.35 -13.29 5.87
C PHE A 3 7.53 -12.41 6.32
N GLY A 4 8.29 -12.85 7.34
CA GLY A 4 9.41 -12.10 7.88
C GLY A 4 10.52 -11.88 6.85
N GLU A 5 10.81 -12.89 6.03
CA GLU A 5 11.78 -12.79 4.94
C GLU A 5 11.34 -11.79 3.85
N LYS A 6 10.06 -11.81 3.46
CA LYS A 6 9.49 -10.85 2.49
C LYS A 6 9.52 -9.43 3.03
N LEU A 7 9.10 -9.23 4.27
CA LEU A 7 9.10 -7.92 4.93
C LEU A 7 10.52 -7.37 5.02
N ALA A 8 11.47 -8.17 5.50
CA ALA A 8 12.87 -7.77 5.60
C ALA A 8 13.48 -7.41 4.23
N SER A 9 13.11 -8.12 3.16
CA SER A 9 13.51 -7.77 1.79
C SER A 9 12.93 -6.44 1.33
N ALA A 10 11.63 -6.20 1.54
CA ALA A 10 10.97 -4.96 1.15
C ALA A 10 11.49 -3.74 1.93
N THR A 11 11.66 -3.88 3.24
CA THR A 11 12.26 -2.84 4.09
C THR A 11 13.66 -2.46 3.62
N ARG A 12 14.51 -3.42 3.28
CA ARG A 12 15.86 -3.13 2.78
C ARG A 12 15.84 -2.46 1.41
N ARG A 13 14.99 -2.94 0.49
CA ARG A 13 14.88 -2.41 -0.88
C ARG A 13 14.44 -0.95 -0.87
N ASN A 14 13.38 -0.64 -0.13
CA ASN A 14 12.75 0.67 -0.11
C ASN A 14 13.29 1.56 1.03
N LYS A 15 14.26 1.06 1.81
CA LYS A 15 14.84 1.73 3.00
C LYS A 15 13.78 2.31 3.94
N SER A 16 12.73 1.53 4.16
CA SER A 16 11.51 2.01 4.79
C SER A 16 10.88 0.98 5.73
N PHE A 17 10.32 1.47 6.83
CA PHE A 17 9.43 0.73 7.71
C PHE A 17 7.97 1.17 7.58
N LEU A 18 7.67 2.01 6.58
CA LEU A 18 6.33 2.54 6.35
C LEU A 18 5.38 1.43 5.89
N CYS A 19 4.24 1.33 6.58
CA CYS A 19 3.11 0.53 6.17
C CYS A 19 1.94 1.47 5.82
N VAL A 20 1.34 1.30 4.66
CA VAL A 20 0.18 2.09 4.22
C VAL A 20 -1.10 1.26 4.31
N GLY A 21 -2.15 1.86 4.88
CA GLY A 21 -3.49 1.28 4.91
C GLY A 21 -4.21 1.44 3.58
N LEU A 22 -4.91 0.39 3.14
CA LEU A 22 -5.80 0.41 1.97
C LEU A 22 -7.26 0.51 2.45
N ASP A 23 -7.52 1.58 3.19
CA ASP A 23 -8.75 1.82 3.95
C ASP A 23 -9.56 3.00 3.34
N PRO A 24 -10.16 2.86 2.14
CA PRO A 24 -10.87 3.96 1.51
C PRO A 24 -12.15 4.32 2.27
N ASP A 25 -12.32 5.62 2.49
CA ASP A 25 -13.55 6.20 3.04
C ASP A 25 -14.51 6.56 1.91
N LEU A 26 -15.61 5.82 1.80
CA LEU A 26 -16.60 5.96 0.72
C LEU A 26 -17.21 7.37 0.63
N GLU A 27 -17.30 8.10 1.74
CA GLU A 27 -17.87 9.46 1.76
C GLU A 27 -16.86 10.50 1.25
N ARG A 28 -15.57 10.17 1.26
CA ARG A 28 -14.48 11.07 0.85
C ARG A 28 -13.88 10.70 -0.49
N MET A 29 -14.26 9.55 -1.05
CA MET A 29 -13.81 9.12 -2.35
C MET A 29 -14.34 10.03 -3.47
N PRO A 30 -13.55 10.24 -4.55
CA PRO A 30 -14.06 10.91 -5.73
C PRO A 30 -15.26 10.18 -6.32
N GLU A 31 -16.25 10.93 -6.79
CA GLU A 31 -17.45 10.37 -7.40
C GLU A 31 -17.10 9.52 -8.64
N GLY A 32 -17.73 8.36 -8.76
CA GLY A 32 -17.53 7.43 -9.88
C GLY A 32 -16.25 6.59 -9.82
N VAL A 33 -15.40 6.76 -8.79
CA VAL A 33 -14.19 5.92 -8.61
C VAL A 33 -14.52 4.68 -7.78
N GLY A 34 -14.15 3.51 -8.28
CA GLY A 34 -14.29 2.25 -7.54
C GLY A 34 -13.21 2.07 -6.47
N ILE A 35 -13.53 1.34 -5.40
CA ILE A 35 -12.59 0.97 -4.31
C ILE A 35 -11.30 0.36 -4.87
N LEU A 36 -11.44 -0.54 -5.84
CA LEU A 36 -10.29 -1.22 -6.45
C LEU A 36 -9.36 -0.23 -7.16
N ASP A 37 -9.92 0.70 -7.92
CA ASP A 37 -9.13 1.67 -8.69
C ASP A 37 -8.46 2.67 -7.76
N PHE A 38 -9.13 3.07 -6.69
CA PHE A 38 -8.57 3.92 -5.65
C PHE A 38 -7.38 3.26 -4.93
N ASN A 39 -7.54 2.00 -4.51
CA ASN A 39 -6.47 1.26 -3.84
C ASN A 39 -5.30 0.93 -4.78
N LYS A 40 -5.58 0.64 -6.06
CA LYS A 40 -4.53 0.48 -7.08
C LYS A 40 -3.73 1.78 -7.26
N ALA A 41 -4.41 2.91 -7.42
CA ALA A 41 -3.75 4.21 -7.54
C ALA A 41 -2.89 4.52 -6.30
N THR A 42 -3.37 4.15 -5.11
CA THR A 42 -2.59 4.27 -3.86
C THR A 42 -1.34 3.40 -3.87
N ILE A 43 -1.44 2.15 -4.33
CA ILE A 43 -0.28 1.24 -4.45
C ILE A 43 0.71 1.77 -5.49
N ASP A 44 0.24 2.12 -6.68
CA ASP A 44 1.08 2.60 -7.78
C ASP A 44 1.88 3.84 -7.37
N ALA A 45 1.26 4.74 -6.60
CA ALA A 45 1.90 5.97 -6.13
C ALA A 45 2.83 5.80 -4.92
N THR A 46 2.84 4.65 -4.24
CA THR A 46 3.58 4.48 -2.96
C THR A 46 4.48 3.24 -2.88
N SER A 47 4.44 2.37 -3.89
CA SER A 47 5.10 1.05 -3.85
C SER A 47 6.63 1.09 -3.71
N ASP A 48 7.27 2.18 -4.10
CA ASP A 48 8.71 2.45 -3.95
C ASP A 48 9.06 2.99 -2.55
N LEU A 49 8.07 3.43 -1.77
CA LEU A 49 8.24 4.07 -0.47
C LEU A 49 7.89 3.15 0.72
N VAL A 50 7.04 2.14 0.54
CA VAL A 50 6.51 1.32 1.64
C VAL A 50 7.22 -0.02 1.78
N CYS A 51 7.17 -0.65 2.95
CA CYS A 51 7.56 -2.06 3.11
C CYS A 51 6.37 -3.01 3.08
N ALA A 52 5.15 -2.51 3.34
CA ALA A 52 3.93 -3.29 3.39
C ALA A 52 2.69 -2.45 3.12
N TYR A 53 1.61 -3.14 2.72
CA TYR A 53 0.26 -2.62 2.77
C TYR A 53 -0.57 -3.43 3.76
N LYS A 54 -1.48 -2.76 4.45
CA LYS A 54 -2.45 -3.37 5.35
C LYS A 54 -3.85 -3.09 4.81
N LEU A 55 -4.64 -4.15 4.64
CA LEU A 55 -6.09 -4.03 4.38
C LEU A 55 -6.86 -3.80 5.68
#